data_AF-A0A819BA49-F1
#
_entry.id   AF-A0A819BA49-F1
#
_cell.length_a   1.000
_cell.length_b   1.000
_cell.length_c   1.000
_cell.angle_alpha   90.00
_cell.angle_beta   90.00
_cell.angle_gamma   90.00
#
_symmetry.space_group_name_H-M   'P 1'
#
loop_
_entity.id
_entity.type
_entity.pdbx_description
1 polymer ?
#
loop_
_entity_poly.entity_id
_entity_poly.type
_entity_poly.pdbx_seq_one_letter_code
_entity_poly.pdbx_strand_id
1 'polypeptide(L)'
;MTETLNTIGDIIRENAVNQKFVGSIVHTSGVVQQSILFNLLYTMVGGETQLLSLRISILYFLQCYLYKNESEKSKIIQKLFYQTENAANKHTLGHLLTTGILSKDIVSSWCSFIALSHLIADSQESKETILLVKLPVDQTPTGAKTLMEISFDLLTNVI
;
A
#
# COMPACT_ATOMS: atom_id res chain seq x y z
N MET A 1 -16.57 5.80 13.54
CA MET A 1 -15.28 5.95 12.82
C MET A 1 -15.18 4.88 11.73
N THR A 2 -15.16 3.60 12.09
CA THR A 2 -15.16 2.45 11.16
C THR A 2 -16.30 2.50 10.14
N GLU A 3 -17.54 2.71 10.59
CA GLU A 3 -18.71 2.80 9.70
C GLU A 3 -18.62 3.96 8.71
N THR A 4 -18.16 5.13 9.17
CA THR A 4 -17.97 6.31 8.31
C THR A 4 -16.97 6.03 7.18
N LEU A 5 -15.86 5.34 7.48
CA LEU A 5 -14.89 4.94 6.46
C LEU A 5 -15.51 3.99 5.42
N ASN A 6 -16.30 3.02 5.87
CA ASN A 6 -16.99 2.11 4.97
C ASN A 6 -18.01 2.83 4.08
N THR A 7 -18.80 3.75 4.64
CA THR A 7 -19.75 4.55 3.86
C THR A 7 -19.05 5.43 2.82
N ILE A 8 -17.93 6.06 3.18
CA ILE A 8 -17.15 6.83 2.18
C ILE A 8 -16.58 5.87 1.14
N GLY A 9 -16.10 4.68 1.53
CA GLY A 9 -15.67 3.61 0.63
C GLY A 9 -16.72 3.28 -0.43
N ASP A 10 -17.98 3.09 0.00
CA ASP A 10 -19.08 2.79 -0.91
C ASP A 10 -19.40 3.96 -1.86
N ILE A 11 -19.28 5.20 -1.41
CA ILE A 11 -19.53 6.42 -2.22
C ILE A 11 -18.45 6.64 -3.28
N ILE A 12 -17.21 6.27 -3.00
CA ILE A 12 -16.08 6.45 -3.94
C ILE A 12 -15.96 5.28 -4.92
N ARG A 13 -16.53 4.11 -4.60
CA ARG A 13 -16.38 2.90 -5.40
C ARG A 13 -16.92 3.11 -6.82
N GLU A 14 -16.10 2.80 -7.82
CA GLU A 14 -16.42 2.93 -9.25
C GLU A 14 -16.70 4.37 -9.73
N ASN A 15 -16.51 5.38 -8.88
CA ASN A 15 -16.69 6.78 -9.25
C ASN A 15 -15.34 7.50 -9.39
N ALA A 16 -14.84 7.60 -10.62
CA ALA A 16 -13.54 8.20 -10.92
C ALA A 16 -13.41 9.66 -10.44
N VAL A 17 -14.50 10.45 -10.44
CA VAL A 17 -14.49 11.84 -9.96
C VAL A 17 -14.27 11.88 -8.45
N ASN A 18 -15.00 11.05 -7.72
CA ASN A 18 -14.88 10.96 -6.26
C ASN A 18 -13.55 10.37 -5.84
N GLN A 19 -13.05 9.35 -6.55
CA GLN A 19 -11.71 8.79 -6.31
C GLN A 19 -10.64 9.86 -6.52
N LYS A 20 -10.69 10.62 -7.63
CA LYS A 20 -9.74 11.71 -7.87
C LYS A 20 -9.84 12.80 -6.81
N PHE A 21 -11.05 13.13 -6.37
CA PHE A 21 -11.26 14.09 -5.27
C PHE A 21 -10.58 13.61 -3.99
N VAL A 22 -10.81 12.36 -3.58
CA VAL A 22 -10.15 11.77 -2.40
C VAL A 22 -8.63 11.75 -2.54
N GLY A 23 -8.11 11.43 -3.73
CA GLY A 23 -6.67 11.48 -3.99
C GLY A 23 -6.07 12.89 -3.87
N SER A 24 -6.88 13.93 -4.11
CA SER A 24 -6.50 15.34 -3.92
C SER A 24 -6.62 15.82 -2.47
N ILE A 25 -7.28 15.06 -1.60
CA ILE A 25 -7.36 15.39 -0.17
C ILE A 25 -5.99 15.13 0.45
N VAL A 26 -5.34 16.23 0.81
CA VAL A 26 -4.08 16.24 1.53
C VAL A 26 -4.38 16.60 2.98
N HIS A 27 -3.88 15.79 3.89
CA HIS A 27 -3.88 16.12 5.30
C HIS A 27 -2.53 16.77 5.65
N THR A 28 -2.60 17.93 6.29
CA THR A 28 -1.42 18.62 6.81
C THR A 28 -1.25 18.23 8.27
N SER A 29 -0.33 17.30 8.54
CA SER A 29 0.11 17.00 9.91
C SER A 29 1.45 17.70 10.15
N GLY A 30 1.42 18.82 10.87
CA GLY A 30 2.62 19.62 11.11
C GLY A 30 3.16 20.25 9.83
N VAL A 31 4.42 19.97 9.48
CA VAL A 31 5.15 20.61 8.36
C VAL A 31 5.00 19.84 7.02
N VAL A 32 4.56 18.57 7.05
CA VAL A 32 4.54 17.71 5.85
C VAL A 32 3.10 17.48 5.40
N GLN A 33 2.84 17.82 4.14
CA GLN A 33 1.60 17.51 3.43
C GLN A 33 1.61 16.05 3.00
N GLN A 34 0.68 15.23 3.52
CA GLN A 34 0.59 13.81 3.19
C GLN A 34 -0.81 13.49 2.66
N SER A 35 -0.87 12.69 1.59
CA SER A 35 -2.14 12.23 1.03
C SER A 35 -2.93 11.44 2.07
N ILE A 36 -4.25 11.52 2.05
CA ILE A 36 -5.10 10.78 3.01
C ILE A 36 -4.81 9.26 2.99
N LEU A 37 -4.50 8.72 1.80
CA LEU A 37 -4.08 7.33 1.60
C LEU A 37 -2.81 6.97 2.37
N PHE A 38 -1.86 7.91 2.47
CA PHE A 38 -0.59 7.69 3.17
C PHE A 38 -0.84 7.56 4.67
N ASN A 39 -1.66 8.46 5.22
CA ASN A 39 -2.03 8.40 6.64
C ASN A 39 -2.82 7.13 6.96
N LEU A 40 -3.75 6.72 6.09
CA LEU A 40 -4.52 5.50 6.27
C LEU A 40 -3.61 4.26 6.24
N LEU A 41 -2.67 4.17 5.29
CA LEU A 41 -1.68 3.09 5.25
C LEU A 41 -0.72 3.12 6.44
N TYR A 42 -0.28 4.30 6.88
CA TYR A 42 0.55 4.44 8.07
C TYR A 42 -0.19 3.93 9.32
N THR A 43 -1.48 4.24 9.41
CA THR A 43 -2.39 3.79 10.47
C THR A 43 -2.58 2.26 10.43
N MET A 44 -2.66 1.68 9.23
CA MET A 44 -2.75 0.23 9.02
C MET A 44 -1.47 -0.52 9.41
N VAL A 45 -0.29 0.03 9.07
CA VAL A 45 1.02 -0.64 9.23
C VAL A 45 1.67 -0.36 10.60
N GLY A 46 1.55 0.86 11.12
CA GLY A 46 2.16 1.27 12.39
C GLY A 46 1.28 1.06 13.62
N GLY A 47 0.06 0.56 13.42
CA GLY A 47 -0.98 0.54 14.44
C GLY A 47 -1.03 -0.74 15.26
N GLU A 48 0.08 -1.26 15.81
CA GLU A 48 0.05 -2.45 16.70
C GLU A 48 -0.99 -2.33 17.83
N THR A 49 -1.25 -1.10 18.30
CA THR A 49 -2.23 -0.78 19.35
C THR A 49 -3.65 -0.48 18.85
N GLN A 50 -3.87 -0.47 17.53
CA GLN A 50 -5.16 -0.09 16.95
C GLN A 50 -6.10 -1.28 16.81
N LEU A 51 -7.39 -1.01 16.99
CA LEU A 51 -8.47 -1.98 16.83
C LEU A 51 -8.44 -2.61 15.43
N LEU A 52 -8.43 -3.95 15.38
CA LEU A 52 -8.47 -4.73 14.14
C LEU A 52 -9.61 -4.29 13.20
N SER A 53 -10.77 -3.95 13.76
CA SER A 53 -11.92 -3.42 13.02
C SER A 53 -11.59 -2.18 12.19
N LEU A 54 -10.76 -1.27 12.73
CA LEU A 54 -10.35 -0.07 12.01
C LEU A 54 -9.41 -0.42 10.85
N ARG A 55 -8.45 -1.32 11.06
CA ARG A 55 -7.50 -1.74 10.03
C ARG A 55 -8.21 -2.39 8.84
N ILE A 56 -9.23 -3.22 9.09
CA ILE A 56 -10.03 -3.85 8.03
C ILE A 56 -10.86 -2.81 7.26
N SER A 57 -11.46 -1.84 7.95
CA SER A 57 -12.18 -0.76 7.26
C SER A 57 -11.28 0.12 6.42
N ILE A 58 -10.04 0.38 6.88
CA ILE A 58 -9.04 1.08 6.08
C ILE A 58 -8.71 0.28 4.81
N LEU A 59 -8.52 -1.04 4.94
CA LEU A 59 -8.27 -1.91 3.81
C LEU A 59 -9.45 -1.89 2.82
N TYR A 60 -10.68 -1.99 3.31
CA TYR A 60 -11.89 -1.91 2.48
C TYR A 60 -11.99 -0.57 1.74
N PHE A 61 -11.72 0.54 2.43
CA PHE A 61 -11.68 1.86 1.83
C PHE A 61 -10.64 1.94 0.71
N LEU A 62 -9.43 1.40 0.94
CA LEU A 62 -8.37 1.37 -0.06
C LEU A 62 -8.77 0.54 -1.29
N GLN A 63 -9.41 -0.62 -1.08
CA GLN A 63 -9.93 -1.45 -2.16
C GLN A 63 -10.97 -0.69 -3.00
N CYS A 64 -11.89 0.02 -2.34
CA CYS A 64 -12.91 0.82 -3.02
C CYS A 64 -12.30 2.01 -3.79
N TYR A 65 -11.25 2.63 -3.25
CA TYR A 65 -10.51 3.69 -3.93
C TYR A 65 -9.83 3.20 -5.21
N LEU A 66 -9.24 2.00 -5.17
CA LEU A 66 -8.52 1.42 -6.31
C LEU A 66 -9.45 0.71 -7.30
N TYR A 67 -10.70 0.42 -6.94
CA TYR A 67 -11.61 -0.34 -7.77
C TYR A 67 -11.86 0.35 -9.13
N LYS A 68 -11.56 -0.35 -10.23
CA LYS A 68 -11.66 0.10 -11.63
C LYS A 68 -10.89 1.40 -11.96
N ASN A 69 -9.89 1.78 -11.16
CA ASN A 69 -9.11 2.99 -11.38
C ASN A 69 -7.66 2.69 -11.76
N GLU A 70 -7.44 2.37 -13.03
CA GLU A 70 -6.10 2.04 -13.56
C GLU A 70 -5.10 3.20 -13.45
N SER A 71 -5.56 4.46 -13.60
CA SER A 71 -4.68 5.62 -13.52
C SER A 71 -4.03 5.76 -12.14
N GLU A 72 -4.81 5.59 -11.07
CA GLU A 72 -4.30 5.68 -9.70
C GLU A 72 -3.46 4.46 -9.30
N LYS A 73 -3.85 3.25 -9.74
CA LYS A 73 -3.03 2.04 -9.55
C LYS A 73 -1.65 2.20 -10.17
N SER A 74 -1.57 2.62 -11.43
CA SER A 74 -0.30 2.83 -12.13
C SER A 74 0.58 3.87 -11.44
N LYS A 75 0.00 4.96 -10.91
CA LYS A 75 0.76 5.95 -10.12
C LYS A 75 1.36 5.36 -8.85
N ILE A 76 0.62 4.51 -8.14
CA ILE A 76 1.10 3.87 -6.90
C ILE A 76 2.22 2.87 -7.24
N ILE A 77 2.07 2.12 -8.32
CA ILE A 77 3.10 1.15 -8.78
C ILE A 77 4.36 1.85 -9.28
N GLN A 78 4.23 2.96 -10.01
CA GLN A 78 5.39 3.77 -10.39
C GLN A 78 6.11 4.34 -9.16
N LYS A 79 5.36 4.75 -8.13
CA LYS A 79 5.94 5.18 -6.85
C LYS A 79 6.65 4.05 -6.11
N LEU A 80 6.15 2.81 -6.20
CA LEU A 80 6.85 1.62 -5.70
C LEU A 80 8.17 1.40 -6.45
N PHE A 81 8.14 1.47 -7.78
CA PHE A 81 9.30 1.28 -8.64
C PHE A 81 10.39 2.35 -8.44
N TYR A 82 10.01 3.64 -8.44
CA TYR A 82 10.94 4.76 -8.24
C TYR A 82 11.67 4.70 -6.88
N GLN A 83 11.08 4.03 -5.89
CA GLN A 83 11.73 3.83 -4.59
C GLN A 83 12.77 2.71 -4.58
N THR A 84 12.64 1.69 -5.43
CA THR A 84 13.72 0.72 -5.66
C THR A 84 14.96 1.43 -6.21
N GLU A 85 14.77 2.46 -7.03
CA GLU A 85 15.87 3.23 -7.62
C GLU A 85 16.44 4.32 -6.69
N ASN A 86 15.60 4.96 -5.86
CA ASN A 86 16.01 6.05 -4.97
C ASN A 86 15.56 5.81 -3.51
N ALA A 87 16.39 5.09 -2.75
CA ALA A 87 16.17 4.75 -1.33
C ALA A 87 16.13 5.96 -0.35
N ALA A 88 16.28 7.20 -0.84
CA ALA A 88 16.30 8.42 -0.02
C ALA A 88 14.89 8.88 0.41
N ASN A 89 13.83 8.52 -0.32
CA ASN A 89 12.47 9.01 -0.05
C ASN A 89 11.69 8.03 0.85
N LYS A 90 11.92 8.10 2.16
CA LYS A 90 11.27 7.25 3.18
C LYS A 90 9.78 7.55 3.45
N HIS A 91 9.18 8.53 2.77
CA HIS A 91 7.82 9.00 3.02
C HIS A 91 6.86 8.84 1.83
N THR A 92 7.04 7.79 1.02
CA THR A 92 6.11 7.48 -0.09
C THR A 92 5.19 6.31 0.28
N LEU A 93 4.00 6.29 -0.32
CA LEU A 93 3.02 5.19 -0.21
C LEU A 93 3.63 3.81 -0.46
N GLY A 94 4.54 3.71 -1.43
CA GLY A 94 5.21 2.45 -1.76
C GLY A 94 6.04 1.92 -0.59
N HIS A 95 6.76 2.78 0.11
CA HIS A 95 7.60 2.40 1.24
C HIS A 95 6.75 1.91 2.41
N LEU A 96 5.61 2.54 2.67
CA LEU A 96 4.70 2.03 3.70
C LEU A 96 4.21 0.61 3.38
N LEU A 97 3.83 0.34 2.13
CA LEU A 97 3.42 -1.00 1.72
C LEU A 97 4.56 -2.01 1.84
N THR A 98 5.79 -1.65 1.44
CA THR A 98 6.94 -2.56 1.53
C THR A 98 7.38 -2.79 2.98
N THR A 99 7.30 -1.77 3.84
CA THR A 99 7.50 -1.93 5.29
C THR A 99 6.40 -2.78 5.93
N GLY A 100 5.16 -2.69 5.44
CA GLY A 100 4.06 -3.53 5.88
C GLY A 100 4.26 -5.00 5.50
N ILE A 101 4.73 -5.28 4.29
CA ILE A 101 5.05 -6.64 3.81
C ILE A 101 6.17 -7.29 4.63
N LEU A 102 7.21 -6.52 4.97
CA LEU A 102 8.34 -6.97 5.78
C LEU A 102 8.08 -6.89 7.30
N SER A 103 6.87 -6.50 7.71
CA SER A 103 6.53 -6.37 9.13
C SER A 103 6.48 -7.75 9.80
N LYS A 104 6.79 -7.77 11.10
CA LYS A 104 6.66 -8.96 11.96
C LYS A 104 5.21 -9.24 12.35
N ASP A 105 4.33 -8.23 12.25
CA ASP A 105 2.90 -8.36 12.55
C ASP A 105 2.16 -8.98 11.36
N ILE A 106 1.63 -10.19 11.56
CA ILE A 106 0.91 -10.97 10.55
C ILE A 106 -0.25 -10.19 9.94
N VAL A 107 -0.98 -9.41 10.74
CA VAL A 107 -2.14 -8.64 10.25
C VAL A 107 -1.70 -7.54 9.29
N SER A 108 -0.62 -6.84 9.64
CA SER A 108 -0.04 -5.78 8.82
C SER A 108 0.51 -6.32 7.50
N SER A 109 1.19 -7.47 7.54
CA SER A 109 1.70 -8.16 6.36
C SER A 109 0.56 -8.64 5.46
N TRP A 110 -0.47 -9.29 6.02
CA TRP A 110 -1.66 -9.75 5.29
C TRP A 110 -2.41 -8.61 4.61
N CYS A 111 -2.69 -7.52 5.33
CA CYS A 111 -3.35 -6.34 4.75
C CYS A 111 -2.51 -5.72 3.62
N SER A 112 -1.19 -5.69 3.76
CA SER A 112 -0.29 -5.16 2.73
C SER A 112 -0.27 -6.03 1.47
N PHE A 113 -0.27 -7.36 1.62
CA PHE A 113 -0.37 -8.28 0.49
C PHE A 113 -1.73 -8.18 -0.23
N ILE A 114 -2.83 -7.98 0.49
CA ILE A 114 -4.14 -7.77 -0.13
C ILE A 114 -4.20 -6.42 -0.84
N ALA A 115 -3.71 -5.35 -0.21
CA ALA A 115 -3.62 -4.05 -0.88
C ALA A 115 -2.82 -4.16 -2.19
N LEU A 116 -1.74 -4.94 -2.16
CA LEU A 116 -0.92 -5.21 -3.32
C LEU A 116 -1.66 -6.02 -4.40
N SER A 117 -2.40 -7.07 -4.02
CA SER A 117 -3.16 -7.87 -5.00
C SER A 117 -4.22 -7.03 -5.72
N HIS A 118 -4.87 -6.10 -5.01
CA HIS A 118 -5.81 -5.15 -5.61
C HIS A 118 -5.17 -4.11 -6.54
N LEU A 119 -3.90 -3.75 -6.31
CA LEU A 119 -3.14 -2.91 -7.24
C LEU A 119 -2.85 -3.64 -8.56
N ILE A 120 -2.68 -4.96 -8.52
CA ILE A 120 -2.21 -5.77 -9.64
C ILE A 120 -3.36 -6.46 -10.41
N ALA A 121 -4.52 -6.66 -9.77
CA ALA A 121 -5.58 -7.55 -10.26
C ALA A 121 -5.98 -7.34 -11.73
N ASP A 122 -6.15 -6.08 -12.14
CA ASP A 122 -6.80 -5.73 -13.41
C ASP A 122 -5.83 -5.33 -14.55
N SER A 123 -4.54 -5.06 -14.25
CA SER A 123 -3.57 -4.57 -15.24
C SER A 123 -2.39 -5.51 -15.43
N GLN A 124 -2.12 -5.86 -16.69
CA GLN A 124 -0.98 -6.69 -17.07
C GLN A 124 0.35 -5.94 -16.93
N GLU A 125 0.40 -4.66 -17.31
CA GLU A 125 1.60 -3.81 -17.16
C GLU A 125 2.00 -3.67 -15.69
N SER A 126 1.01 -3.61 -14.80
CA SER A 126 1.19 -3.58 -13.35
C SER A 126 1.84 -4.85 -12.81
N LYS A 127 1.49 -6.02 -13.37
CA LYS A 127 2.10 -7.32 -13.05
C LYS A 127 3.57 -7.36 -13.49
N GLU A 128 3.87 -6.84 -14.67
CA GLU A 128 5.24 -6.83 -15.19
C GLU A 128 6.13 -5.86 -14.41
N THR A 129 5.60 -4.67 -14.11
CA THR A 129 6.34 -3.66 -13.34
C THR A 129 6.67 -4.16 -11.94
N ILE A 130 5.77 -4.91 -11.29
CA ILE A 130 6.04 -5.39 -9.94
C ILE A 130 7.10 -6.49 -9.88
N LEU A 131 7.25 -7.29 -10.94
CA LEU A 131 8.34 -8.29 -11.03
C LEU A 131 9.72 -7.63 -11.02
N LEU A 132 9.81 -6.38 -11.45
CA LEU A 132 11.05 -5.61 -11.48
C LEU A 132 11.37 -4.93 -10.14
N VAL A 133 10.41 -4.89 -9.20
CA VAL A 133 10.60 -4.27 -7.89
C VAL A 133 11.50 -5.14 -7.03
N LYS A 134 12.68 -4.59 -6.70
CA LYS A 134 13.64 -5.18 -5.76
C LYS A 134 13.57 -4.42 -4.44
N LEU A 135 13.52 -5.14 -3.34
CA LEU A 135 13.52 -4.56 -2.00
C LEU A 135 14.85 -4.87 -1.31
N PRO A 136 15.47 -3.88 -0.64
CA PRO A 136 16.60 -4.14 0.24
C PRO A 136 16.07 -4.84 1.49
N VAL A 137 16.34 -6.15 1.62
CA VAL A 137 15.95 -6.95 2.78
C VAL A 137 16.93 -6.74 3.95
N ASP A 138 18.17 -6.34 3.65
CA ASP A 138 19.22 -6.03 4.61
C ASP A 138 19.98 -4.75 4.23
N GLN A 139 20.66 -4.13 5.19
CA GLN A 139 21.53 -2.95 5.00
C GLN A 139 22.78 -3.23 4.14
N THR A 140 22.86 -4.39 3.48
CA THR A 140 23.97 -4.78 2.60
C THR A 140 23.57 -4.64 1.12
N PRO A 141 24.40 -4.00 0.28
CA PRO A 141 24.06 -3.70 -1.13
C PRO A 141 23.97 -4.94 -2.04
N THR A 142 24.32 -6.14 -1.55
CA THR A 142 24.29 -7.41 -2.28
C THR A 142 23.03 -8.26 -2.06
N GLY A 143 22.12 -7.83 -1.17
CA GLY A 143 20.95 -8.61 -0.73
C GLY A 143 19.59 -8.13 -1.26
N ALA A 144 19.53 -7.43 -2.40
CA ALA A 144 18.27 -6.97 -2.97
C ALA A 144 17.49 -8.15 -3.57
N LYS A 145 16.51 -8.67 -2.82
CA LYS A 145 15.62 -9.73 -3.30
C LYS A 145 14.45 -9.13 -4.06
N THR A 146 13.97 -9.85 -5.06
CA THR A 146 12.71 -9.51 -5.73
C THR A 146 11.56 -9.66 -4.74
N LEU A 147 10.50 -8.88 -4.93
CA LEU A 147 9.30 -9.00 -4.11
C LEU A 147 8.73 -10.44 -4.11
N MET A 148 8.85 -11.13 -5.25
CA MET A 148 8.42 -12.51 -5.39
C MET A 148 9.23 -13.46 -4.50
N GLU A 149 10.57 -13.35 -4.50
CA GLU A 149 11.44 -14.14 -3.62
C GLU A 149 11.12 -13.89 -2.14
N ILE A 150 10.91 -12.63 -1.75
CA ILE A 150 10.54 -12.27 -0.36
C ILE A 150 9.21 -12.92 0.03
N SER A 151 8.24 -12.92 -0.88
CA SER A 151 6.93 -13.53 -0.64
C SER A 151 7.03 -15.05 -0.46
N PHE A 152 7.89 -15.71 -1.26
CA PHE A 152 8.18 -17.14 -1.11
C PHE A 152 8.94 -17.45 0.18
N ASP A 153 9.94 -16.65 0.54
CA ASP A 153 10.70 -16.80 1.78
C ASP A 153 9.79 -16.65 3.01
N LEU A 154 8.84 -15.70 2.98
CA LEU A 154 7.85 -15.54 4.05
C LEU A 154 6.93 -16.75 4.15
N LEU A 155 6.51 -17.35 3.03
CA LEU A 155 5.70 -18.57 3.05
C LEU A 155 6.47 -19.76 3.65
N THR A 156 7.76 -19.90 3.36
CA THR A 156 8.59 -20.97 3.95
C THR A 156 8.89 -20.79 5.42
N ASN A 157 8.82 -19.56 5.96
CA ASN A 157 9.04 -19.29 7.39
C ASN A 157 7.75 -19.41 8.22
N VAL A 158 6.58 -19.47 7.58
CA VAL A 158 5.26 -19.59 8.25
C VAL A 158 4.83 -21.06 8.39
N ILE A 159 5.39 -21.98 7.59
CA ILE A 159 5.19 -23.44 7.66
C ILE A 159 6.24 -24.05 8.58
#